data_AF-F2B9S3-F1
#
_entry.id   AF-F2B9S3-F1
#
_cell.length_a   1.000
_cell.length_b   1.000
_cell.length_c   1.000
_cell.angle_alpha   90.00
_cell.angle_beta   90.00
_cell.angle_gamma   90.00
#
_symmetry.space_group_name_H-M   'P 1'
#
loop_
_entity.id
_entity.type
_entity.pdbx_description
1 polymer ?
#
loop_
_entity_poly.entity_id
_entity_poly.type
_entity_poly.pdbx_seq_one_letter_code
_entity_poly.pdbx_strand_id
1 'polypeptide(L)'
;MTQKNTAQTANHSDGTNSKRHSTKPPSQHARILQWLKNGGITNYEMHTRGINAATARISELRRMGYPVQDRYEPHTNQFGRKTKIKRYWLA
;
A
#
# COMPACT_ATOMS: atom_id res chain seq x y z
N MET A 1 0.40 -52.63 -6.68
CA MET A 1 -0.40 -51.92 -5.66
C MET A 1 -0.07 -50.45 -5.79
N THR A 2 -0.95 -49.67 -6.42
CA THR A 2 -0.77 -48.24 -6.66
C THR A 2 -1.52 -47.47 -5.59
N GLN A 3 -0.84 -46.62 -4.82
CA GLN A 3 -1.50 -45.62 -3.99
C GLN A 3 -0.95 -44.24 -4.37
N LYS A 4 -1.74 -43.54 -5.18
CA LYS A 4 -1.83 -42.08 -5.17
C LYS A 4 -3.09 -41.77 -4.37
N ASN A 5 -3.04 -40.83 -3.43
CA ASN A 5 -4.07 -39.79 -3.35
C ASN A 5 -3.69 -38.67 -2.38
N THR A 6 -3.70 -37.49 -2.98
CA THR A 6 -3.47 -36.14 -2.49
C THR A 6 -4.47 -35.77 -1.40
N ALA A 7 -3.97 -35.36 -0.22
CA ALA A 7 -4.81 -34.81 0.83
C ALA A 7 -5.34 -33.43 0.39
N GLN A 8 -6.64 -33.38 0.13
CA GLN A 8 -7.39 -32.15 -0.09
C GLN A 8 -7.63 -31.48 1.27
N THR A 9 -7.06 -30.30 1.48
CA THR A 9 -7.28 -29.50 2.69
C THR A 9 -8.69 -28.91 2.64
N ALA A 10 -9.54 -29.35 3.56
CA ALA A 10 -10.91 -28.87 3.71
C ALA A 10 -10.91 -27.38 4.09
N ASN A 11 -11.52 -26.56 3.24
CA ASN A 11 -11.88 -25.18 3.56
C ASN A 11 -13.10 -25.21 4.49
N HIS A 12 -12.86 -25.12 5.79
CA HIS A 12 -13.91 -24.83 6.77
C HIS A 12 -14.24 -23.34 6.70
N SER A 13 -15.33 -23.03 6.02
CA SER A 13 -16.03 -21.75 6.13
C SER A 13 -16.79 -21.73 7.46
N ASP A 14 -16.30 -20.93 8.42
CA ASP A 14 -17.07 -20.61 9.61
C ASP A 14 -17.22 -19.10 9.73
N GLY A 15 -18.47 -18.65 9.60
CA GLY A 15 -18.83 -17.26 9.61
C GLY A 15 -18.72 -16.67 11.01
N THR A 16 -18.03 -15.53 11.12
CA THR A 16 -18.34 -14.55 12.17
C THR A 16 -18.24 -13.14 11.59
N ASN A 17 -19.40 -12.59 11.25
CA ASN A 17 -19.61 -11.16 11.08
C ASN A 17 -19.36 -10.48 12.44
N SER A 18 -18.11 -10.15 12.72
CA SER A 18 -17.75 -9.33 13.88
C SER A 18 -16.95 -8.15 13.39
N LYS A 19 -17.59 -6.98 13.39
CA LYS A 19 -16.96 -5.67 13.23
C LYS A 19 -16.06 -5.40 14.44
N ARG A 20 -15.02 -6.22 14.61
CA ARG A 20 -13.96 -6.03 15.58
C ARG A 20 -13.16 -4.83 15.08
N HIS A 21 -13.26 -3.70 15.78
CA HIS A 21 -12.26 -2.66 15.67
C HIS A 21 -10.92 -3.29 16.07
N SER A 22 -10.17 -3.76 15.08
CA SER A 22 -8.82 -4.26 15.26
C SER A 22 -8.01 -3.16 15.92
N THR A 23 -7.56 -3.38 17.16
CA THR A 23 -6.59 -2.52 17.87
C THR A 23 -5.22 -2.53 17.22
N LYS A 24 -4.99 -3.40 16.21
CA LYS A 24 -3.76 -3.38 15.43
C LYS A 24 -3.73 -2.13 14.56
N PRO A 25 -2.58 -1.41 14.52
CA PRO A 25 -2.44 -0.27 13.63
C PRO A 25 -2.70 -0.70 12.17
N PRO A 26 -3.27 0.19 11.33
CA PRO A 26 -3.54 -0.12 9.93
C PRO A 26 -2.24 -0.52 9.22
N SER A 27 -2.35 -1.47 8.28
CA SER A 27 -1.22 -1.91 7.47
C SER A 27 -0.60 -0.75 6.70
N GLN A 28 0.67 -0.87 6.30
CA GLN A 28 1.33 0.16 5.49
C GLN A 28 0.55 0.47 4.21
N HIS A 29 0.01 -0.55 3.53
CA HIS A 29 -0.85 -0.36 2.36
C HIS A 29 -2.14 0.39 2.68
N ALA A 30 -2.80 0.07 3.79
CA ALA A 30 -4.03 0.75 4.20
C ALA A 30 -3.76 2.23 4.50
N ARG A 31 -2.64 2.55 5.18
CA ARG A 31 -2.21 3.93 5.44
C ARG A 31 -1.94 4.69 4.15
N ILE A 32 -1.20 4.08 3.22
CA ILE A 32 -0.89 4.70 1.93
C ILE A 32 -2.17 4.93 1.12
N LEU A 33 -3.06 3.94 1.06
CA LEU A 33 -4.32 4.04 0.33
C LEU A 33 -5.20 5.16 0.91
N GLN A 34 -5.24 5.33 2.23
CA GLN A 34 -5.94 6.43 2.88
C GLN A 34 -5.37 7.79 2.45
N TRP A 35 -4.05 7.95 2.40
CA TRP A 35 -3.43 9.19 1.93
C TRP A 35 -3.68 9.44 0.44
N LEU A 36 -3.64 8.40 -0.39
CA LEU A 36 -3.95 8.51 -1.81
C LEU A 36 -5.41 8.96 -2.05
N LYS A 37 -6.37 8.46 -1.25
CA LYS A 37 -7.78 8.90 -1.28
C LYS A 37 -7.96 10.34 -0.83
N ASN A 38 -7.13 10.83 0.09
CA ASN A 38 -7.23 12.17 0.66
C ASN A 38 -6.49 13.26 -0.15
N GLY A 39 -6.24 13.03 -1.44
CA GLY A 39 -5.61 14.02 -2.33
C GLY A 39 -4.17 13.69 -2.76
N GLY A 40 -3.71 12.47 -2.49
CA GLY A 40 -2.39 12.00 -2.91
C GLY A 40 -1.29 12.28 -1.90
N ILE A 41 -0.12 11.71 -2.15
CA ILE A 41 1.03 11.78 -1.26
C ILE A 41 2.33 11.69 -2.05
N THR A 42 3.36 12.38 -1.58
CA THR A 42 4.69 12.35 -2.19
C THR A 42 5.57 11.26 -1.60
N ASN A 43 6.59 10.85 -2.36
CA ASN A 43 7.57 9.87 -1.90
C ASN A 43 8.26 10.32 -0.60
N TYR A 44 8.66 11.59 -0.51
CA TYR A 44 9.26 12.17 0.69
C TYR A 44 8.33 12.08 1.91
N GLU A 45 7.06 12.45 1.76
CA GLU A 45 6.09 12.33 2.86
C GLU A 45 5.86 10.90 3.32
N MET A 46 5.92 9.92 2.42
CA MET A 46 5.87 8.51 2.81
C MET A 46 7.08 8.14 3.68
N HIS A 47 8.28 8.56 3.26
CA HIS A 47 9.50 8.32 4.01
C HIS A 47 9.48 8.98 5.40
N THR A 48 9.07 10.25 5.50
CA THR A 48 8.98 10.95 6.80
C THR A 48 7.94 10.33 7.74
N ARG A 49 6.91 9.66 7.19
CA ARG A 49 5.87 8.93 7.95
C ARG A 49 6.24 7.47 8.25
N GLY A 50 7.49 7.07 7.99
CA GLY A 50 8.06 5.77 8.33
C GLY A 50 7.87 4.67 7.27
N ILE A 51 7.58 5.02 6.03
CA ILE A 51 7.50 4.06 4.92
C ILE A 51 8.83 4.07 4.16
N ASN A 52 9.73 3.16 4.53
CA ASN A 52 11.09 3.10 3.96
C ASN A 52 11.12 2.61 2.50
N ALA A 53 10.13 1.83 2.07
CA ALA A 53 10.08 1.24 0.73
C ALA A 53 8.87 1.76 -0.08
N ALA A 54 8.69 3.09 -0.12
CA ALA A 54 7.54 3.74 -0.73
C ALA A 54 7.25 3.27 -2.18
N THR A 55 8.29 3.20 -3.02
CA THR A 55 8.18 2.74 -4.42
C THR A 55 7.70 1.30 -4.53
N ALA A 56 8.23 0.40 -3.70
CA ALA A 56 7.78 -0.99 -3.64
C ALA A 56 6.32 -1.09 -3.19
N ARG A 57 5.91 -0.31 -2.18
CA ARG A 57 4.52 -0.29 -1.69
C ARG A 57 3.53 0.23 -2.74
N ILE A 58 3.92 1.23 -3.53
CA ILE A 58 3.10 1.69 -4.66
C ILE A 58 3.00 0.62 -5.75
N SER A 59 4.11 -0.06 -6.08
CA SER A 59 4.11 -1.16 -7.05
C SER A 59 3.18 -2.30 -6.63
N GLU A 60 3.20 -2.67 -5.34
CA GLU A 60 2.29 -3.66 -4.78
C GLU A 60 0.82 -3.21 -4.86
N LEU A 61 0.51 -1.93 -4.57
CA LEU A 61 -0.85 -1.40 -4.72
C LEU A 61 -1.32 -1.49 -6.17
N ARG A 62 -0.47 -1.18 -7.15
CA ARG A 62 -0.79 -1.36 -8.58
C ARG A 62 -1.06 -2.82 -8.91
N ARG A 63 -0.24 -3.75 -8.39
CA ARG A 63 -0.42 -5.20 -8.56
C ARG A 63 -1.72 -5.71 -7.92
N MET A 64 -2.18 -5.08 -6.84
CA MET A 64 -3.47 -5.35 -6.21
C MET A 64 -4.67 -4.77 -6.99
N GLY A 65 -4.43 -4.05 -8.09
CA GLY A 65 -5.47 -3.48 -8.95
C GLY A 65 -5.88 -2.04 -8.60
N TYR A 66 -5.16 -1.35 -7.70
CA TYR A 66 -5.45 0.06 -7.44
C TYR A 66 -4.88 0.95 -8.55
N PRO A 67 -5.68 1.89 -9.11
CA PRO A 67 -5.26 2.75 -10.23
C PRO A 67 -4.38 3.91 -9.74
N VAL A 68 -3.19 3.61 -9.21
CA VAL A 68 -2.27 4.63 -8.67
C VAL A 68 -1.44 5.26 -9.79
N GLN A 69 -1.65 6.54 -10.07
CA GLN A 69 -0.84 7.34 -10.99
C GLN A 69 0.32 8.06 -10.28
N ASP A 70 1.31 8.49 -11.05
CA ASP A 70 2.46 9.25 -10.56
C ASP A 70 2.91 10.37 -11.51
N ARG A 71 3.47 11.44 -10.92
CA ARG A 71 4.11 12.55 -11.65
C ARG A 71 5.26 13.11 -10.83
N TYR A 72 6.26 13.65 -11.54
CA TYR A 72 7.31 14.45 -10.91
C TYR A 72 6.89 15.91 -10.76
N GLU A 73 7.06 16.45 -9.56
CA GLU A 73 6.79 17.84 -9.22
C GLU A 73 8.05 18.52 -8.68
N PRO A 74 8.21 19.84 -8.89
CA PRO A 74 9.28 20.60 -8.26
C PRO A 74 9.02 20.72 -6.75
N HIS A 75 10.06 20.44 -5.96
CA HIS A 75 10.04 20.58 -4.50
C HIS A 75 11.32 21.30 -4.05
N THR A 76 11.18 22.23 -3.10
CA THR A 76 12.33 22.90 -2.49
C THR A 76 12.82 22.06 -1.33
N ASN A 77 14.06 21.57 -1.42
CA ASN A 77 14.65 20.79 -0.34
C ASN A 77 15.07 21.68 0.85
N GLN A 78 15.53 21.05 1.93
CA GLN A 78 16.01 21.74 3.14
C GLN A 78 17.16 22.73 2.92
N PHE A 79 17.85 22.67 1.78
CA PHE A 79 18.95 23.56 1.39
C PHE A 79 18.51 24.66 0.41
N GLY A 80 17.20 24.84 0.20
CA GLY A 80 16.65 25.82 -0.73
C GLY A 80 16.80 25.48 -2.22
N ARG A 81 17.25 24.26 -2.56
CA ARG A 81 17.44 23.82 -3.94
C ARG A 81 16.17 23.17 -4.49
N LYS A 82 15.84 23.49 -5.75
CA LYS A 82 14.75 22.82 -6.47
C LYS A 82 15.18 21.40 -6.84
N THR A 83 14.46 20.41 -6.32
CA THR A 83 14.60 19.00 -6.68
C THR A 83 13.28 18.49 -7.26
N LYS A 84 13.32 17.34 -7.92
CA LYS A 84 12.11 16.67 -8.41
C LYS A 84 11.68 15.62 -7.40
N ILE A 85 10.43 15.71 -6.94
CA ILE A 85 9.80 14.71 -6.09
C ILE A 85 8.70 13.99 -6.85
N LYS A 86 8.52 12.69 -6.60
CA LYS A 86 7.42 11.93 -7.16
C LYS A 86 6.18 12.05 -6.27
N ARG A 87 5.07 12.52 -6.84
CA ARG A 87 3.73 12.56 -6.22
C ARG A 87 2.89 11.41 -6.78
N TYR A 88 2.10 10.79 -5.91
CA TYR A 88 1.17 9.70 -6.24
C TYR A 88 -0.26 10.08 -5.89
N TRP A 89 -1.23 9.65 -6.69
CA TRP A 89 -2.67 9.81 -6.44
C TRP A 89 -3.46 8.64 -7.04
N LEU A 90 -4.72 8.48 -6.64
CA LEU A 90 -5.66 7.57 -7.32
C LEU A 90 -6.26 8.28 -8.54
N ALA A 91 -6.23 7.61 -9.69
CA ALA A 91 -6.87 8.06 -10.92
C ALA A 91 -8.40 7.96 -10.85
#